data_AF-A0A7W0QL09-F1
#
_entry.id   AF-A0A7W0QL09-F1
#
_cell.length_a   1.000
_cell.length_b   1.000
_cell.length_c   1.000
_cell.angle_alpha   90.00
_cell.angle_beta   90.00
_cell.angle_gamma   90.00
#
_symmetry.space_group_name_H-M   'P 1'
#
loop_
_entity.id
_entity.type
_entity.pdbx_description
1 polymer ?
#
loop_
_entity_poly.entity_id
_entity_poly.type
_entity_poly.pdbx_seq_one_letter_code
_entity_poly.pdbx_strand_id
1 'polypeptide(L)'
;MATYSARQRPRPVETESAVFAKVAALLLGILVAVLSFFSLLMWADSREARDAAAELTGATSDLAAVHNTALPLNSFAGVVPENSQELAAAHKPYDATLPPVPAGDLVKVHMTLKDLTVEIAPGVKYNTWAFDGHGAPGPVINVREGQTVEMTLTNGGSIPHSIDFHAARIAPNVAFKDVAPGDSIKFRFTASDPGVFMYHCGTKPVLAHIANGMYGAIIIQPKQALPKVDNEYVLVGSEWYLNGDGIEE
;
A
#
# COMPACT_ATOMS: atom_id res chain seq x y z
N MET A 1 -55.50 -22.38 -89.69
CA MET A 1 -55.57 -21.77 -88.33
C MET A 1 -54.34 -22.21 -87.56
N ALA A 2 -53.38 -21.31 -87.37
CA ALA A 2 -52.17 -21.55 -86.58
C ALA A 2 -52.03 -20.41 -85.56
N THR A 3 -52.03 -20.77 -84.29
CA THR A 3 -51.96 -19.90 -83.11
C THR A 3 -50.53 -19.41 -82.90
N TYR A 4 -50.33 -18.09 -82.84
CA TYR A 4 -49.08 -17.48 -82.38
C TYR A 4 -49.13 -17.34 -80.85
N SER A 5 -48.28 -18.11 -80.16
CA SER A 5 -48.11 -18.08 -78.71
C SER A 5 -47.26 -16.87 -78.31
N ALA A 6 -47.78 -16.05 -77.40
CA ALA A 6 -47.05 -14.93 -76.80
C ALA A 6 -45.92 -15.47 -75.89
N ARG A 7 -44.66 -15.19 -76.26
CA ARG A 7 -43.51 -15.44 -75.38
C ARG A 7 -43.59 -14.51 -74.17
N GLN A 8 -43.87 -15.07 -73.00
CA GLN A 8 -43.66 -14.40 -71.71
C GLN A 8 -42.16 -14.11 -71.54
N ARG A 9 -41.80 -12.85 -71.26
CA ARG A 9 -40.44 -12.51 -70.81
C ARG A 9 -40.23 -13.11 -69.41
N PRO A 10 -39.13 -13.85 -69.16
CA PRO A 10 -38.85 -14.37 -67.83
C PRO A 10 -38.65 -13.19 -66.86
N ARG A 11 -39.34 -13.24 -65.71
CA ARG A 11 -39.07 -12.30 -64.61
C ARG A 11 -37.66 -12.59 -64.08
N PRO A 12 -36.85 -11.57 -63.76
CA PRO A 12 -35.55 -11.79 -63.17
C PRO A 12 -35.72 -12.59 -61.87
N VAL A 13 -35.13 -13.78 -61.82
CA VAL A 13 -35.11 -14.64 -60.63
C VAL A 13 -33.97 -14.11 -59.76
N GLU A 14 -34.32 -13.55 -58.61
CA GLU A 14 -33.35 -13.09 -57.63
C GLU A 14 -32.59 -14.32 -57.09
N THR A 15 -31.27 -14.39 -57.31
CA THR A 15 -30.46 -15.52 -56.85
C THR A 15 -30.25 -15.43 -55.34
N GLU A 16 -30.20 -16.57 -54.64
CA GLU A 16 -30.02 -16.63 -53.17
C GLU A 16 -28.79 -15.84 -52.68
N SER A 17 -27.74 -15.74 -53.51
CA SER A 17 -26.55 -14.92 -53.27
C SER A 17 -26.84 -13.41 -53.15
N ALA A 18 -27.79 -12.90 -53.93
CA ALA A 18 -28.18 -11.49 -53.90
C ALA A 18 -29.00 -11.17 -52.63
N VAL A 19 -29.81 -12.13 -52.17
CA VAL A 19 -30.55 -12.02 -50.91
C VAL A 19 -29.59 -12.06 -49.73
N PHE A 20 -28.62 -12.99 -49.72
CA PHE A 20 -27.61 -13.08 -48.68
C PHE A 20 -26.75 -11.81 -48.57
N ALA A 21 -26.30 -11.26 -49.70
CA ALA A 21 -25.53 -10.02 -49.72
C ALA A 21 -26.32 -8.82 -49.16
N LYS A 22 -27.62 -8.73 -49.45
CA LYS A 22 -28.51 -7.68 -48.90
C LYS A 22 -28.70 -7.84 -47.39
N VAL A 23 -28.88 -9.07 -46.90
CA VAL A 23 -29.00 -9.35 -45.46
C VAL A 23 -27.68 -9.05 -44.73
N ALA A 24 -26.54 -9.46 -45.29
CA ALA A 24 -25.23 -9.18 -44.72
C ALA A 24 -24.94 -7.66 -44.67
N ALA A 25 -25.28 -6.92 -45.73
CA ALA A 25 -25.15 -5.46 -45.76
C ALA A 25 -26.04 -4.77 -44.72
N LEU A 26 -27.28 -5.25 -44.53
CA LEU A 26 -28.19 -4.74 -43.51
C LEU A 26 -27.64 -4.99 -42.09
N LEU A 27 -27.16 -6.21 -41.81
CA LEU A 27 -26.59 -6.56 -40.51
C LEU A 27 -25.32 -5.75 -40.21
N LEU A 28 -24.46 -5.54 -41.20
CA LEU A 28 -23.28 -4.69 -41.06
C LEU A 28 -23.67 -3.23 -40.80
N GLY A 29 -24.70 -2.71 -41.48
CA GLY A 29 -25.23 -1.37 -41.24
C GLY A 29 -25.78 -1.20 -39.82
N ILE A 30 -26.53 -2.19 -39.32
CA ILE A 30 -27.03 -2.21 -37.94
C ILE A 30 -25.85 -2.25 -36.95
N LEU A 31 -24.85 -3.09 -37.18
CA LEU A 31 -23.67 -3.18 -36.33
C LEU A 31 -22.91 -1.84 -36.25
N VAL A 32 -22.69 -1.16 -37.38
CA VAL A 32 -22.04 0.15 -37.42
C VAL A 32 -22.88 1.20 -36.67
N ALA A 33 -24.20 1.18 -36.80
CA ALA A 33 -25.08 2.10 -36.08
C ALA A 33 -25.01 1.87 -34.55
N VAL A 34 -25.02 0.63 -34.11
CA VAL A 34 -24.89 0.27 -32.69
C VAL A 34 -23.54 0.71 -32.13
N LEU A 35 -22.44 0.41 -32.83
CA LEU A 35 -21.10 0.82 -32.40
C LEU A 35 -20.95 2.34 -32.36
N SER A 36 -21.55 3.06 -33.32
CA SER A 36 -21.55 4.52 -33.33
C SER A 36 -22.34 5.11 -32.16
N PHE A 37 -23.49 4.51 -31.82
CA PHE A 37 -24.31 4.90 -30.67
C PHE A 37 -23.56 4.71 -29.34
N PHE A 38 -22.94 3.54 -29.13
CA PHE A 38 -22.13 3.30 -27.92
C PHE A 38 -20.88 4.18 -27.85
N SER A 39 -20.24 4.48 -28.99
CA SER A 39 -19.10 5.40 -29.03
C SER A 39 -19.49 6.82 -28.62
N LEU A 40 -20.69 7.29 -29.03
CA LEU A 40 -21.23 8.58 -28.61
C LEU A 40 -21.58 8.61 -27.12
N LEU A 41 -22.14 7.53 -26.59
CA LEU A 41 -22.40 7.42 -25.14
C LEU A 41 -21.09 7.44 -24.34
N MET A 42 -20.08 6.68 -24.74
CA MET A 42 -18.78 6.72 -24.07
C MET A 42 -18.10 8.09 -24.20
N TRP A 43 -18.26 8.78 -25.32
CA TRP A 43 -17.74 10.13 -25.49
C TRP A 43 -18.46 11.14 -24.58
N ALA A 44 -19.78 11.06 -24.45
CA ALA A 44 -20.57 11.91 -23.55
C ALA A 44 -20.19 11.66 -22.08
N ASP A 45 -20.12 10.39 -21.66
CA ASP A 45 -19.70 9.98 -20.31
C ASP A 45 -18.25 10.43 -20.03
N SER A 46 -17.35 10.34 -21.01
CA SER A 46 -15.99 10.85 -20.87
C SER A 46 -15.91 12.37 -20.71
N ARG A 47 -16.85 13.12 -21.28
CA ARG A 47 -16.95 14.57 -21.10
C ARG A 47 -17.50 14.92 -19.73
N GLU A 48 -18.56 14.23 -19.31
CA GLU A 48 -19.13 14.40 -17.98
C GLU A 48 -18.11 14.05 -16.88
N ALA A 49 -17.35 12.96 -17.06
CA ALA A 49 -16.24 12.61 -16.18
C ALA A 49 -15.09 13.63 -16.19
N ARG A 50 -14.79 14.23 -17.36
CA ARG A 50 -13.78 15.30 -17.48
C ARG A 50 -14.24 16.61 -16.84
N ASP A 51 -15.50 16.98 -17.03
CA ASP A 51 -16.09 18.18 -16.48
C ASP A 51 -16.25 18.04 -14.95
N ALA A 52 -16.65 16.87 -14.46
CA ALA A 52 -16.63 16.54 -13.04
C ALA A 52 -15.20 16.56 -12.46
N ALA A 53 -14.21 16.03 -13.17
CA ALA A 53 -12.81 16.13 -12.76
C ALA A 53 -12.28 17.58 -12.79
N ALA A 54 -12.74 18.40 -13.74
CA ALA A 54 -12.43 19.83 -13.83
C ALA A 54 -13.07 20.61 -12.68
N GLU A 55 -14.29 20.25 -12.27
CA GLU A 55 -15.01 20.83 -11.14
C GLU A 55 -14.36 20.42 -9.81
N LEU A 56 -13.93 19.16 -9.67
CA LEU A 56 -13.11 18.69 -8.56
C LEU A 56 -11.76 19.43 -8.48
N THR A 57 -11.10 19.69 -9.61
CA THR A 57 -9.83 20.45 -9.63
C THR A 57 -10.03 21.96 -9.41
N GLY A 58 -11.19 22.52 -9.78
CA GLY A 58 -11.59 23.87 -9.39
C GLY A 58 -11.85 23.97 -7.87
N ALA A 59 -12.57 23.00 -7.30
CA ALA A 59 -12.82 22.92 -5.86
C ALA A 59 -11.53 22.68 -5.05
N THR A 60 -10.54 21.95 -5.59
CA THR A 60 -9.22 21.83 -4.93
C THR A 60 -8.38 23.11 -5.02
N SER A 61 -8.60 23.97 -6.03
CA SER A 61 -7.90 25.26 -6.13
C SER A 61 -8.37 26.27 -5.06
N ASP A 62 -9.66 26.24 -4.71
CA ASP A 62 -10.20 27.03 -3.58
C ASP A 62 -9.78 26.44 -2.22
N LEU A 63 -9.60 25.12 -2.12
CA LEU A 63 -9.02 24.47 -0.92
C LEU A 63 -7.51 24.68 -0.78
N ALA A 64 -6.77 24.88 -1.87
CA ALA A 64 -5.34 25.20 -1.84
C ALA A 64 -5.08 26.60 -1.28
N ALA A 65 -6.00 27.54 -1.49
CA ALA A 65 -5.94 28.86 -0.85
C ALA A 65 -6.17 28.81 0.67
N VAL A 66 -6.87 27.78 1.17
CA VAL A 66 -7.17 27.59 2.60
C VAL A 66 -6.14 26.69 3.31
N HIS A 67 -5.43 25.80 2.59
CA HIS A 67 -4.47 24.85 3.18
C HIS A 67 -3.00 25.24 3.12
N ASN A 68 -2.63 26.40 2.59
CA ASN A 68 -1.25 26.88 2.70
C ASN A 68 -0.98 27.57 4.06
N THR A 69 -1.54 26.99 5.13
CA THR A 69 -1.14 27.26 6.52
C THR A 69 -0.08 26.25 6.95
N ALA A 70 0.90 25.95 6.08
CA ALA A 70 2.11 25.32 6.57
C ALA A 70 2.66 26.27 7.64
N LEU A 71 2.62 25.83 8.91
CA LEU A 71 3.28 26.55 9.99
C LEU A 71 4.71 26.84 9.53
N PRO A 72 5.28 28.02 9.84
CA PRO A 72 6.65 28.31 9.46
C PRO A 72 7.55 27.16 9.93
N LEU A 73 8.12 26.41 8.98
CA LEU A 73 8.99 25.29 9.27
C LEU A 73 10.35 25.86 9.68
N ASN A 74 10.52 26.10 10.97
CA ASN A 74 11.84 26.34 11.52
C ASN A 74 12.61 25.01 11.47
N SER A 75 13.67 24.96 10.66
CA SER A 75 14.57 23.82 10.68
C SER A 75 15.44 23.90 11.92
N PHE A 76 15.40 22.85 12.74
CA PHE A 76 16.32 22.67 13.87
C PHE A 76 17.49 21.74 13.52
N ALA A 77 17.68 21.43 12.22
CA ALA A 77 18.78 20.59 11.78
C ALA A 77 20.13 21.25 12.14
N GLY A 78 20.94 20.55 12.93
CA GLY A 78 22.23 21.08 13.39
C GLY A 78 22.15 22.01 14.60
N VAL A 79 20.96 22.28 15.14
CA VAL A 79 20.81 22.95 16.44
C VAL A 79 21.14 21.94 17.53
N VAL A 80 22.22 22.21 18.27
CA VAL A 80 22.68 21.38 19.38
C VAL A 80 22.38 22.11 20.67
N PRO A 81 21.57 21.55 21.59
CA PRO A 81 21.28 22.22 22.86
C PRO A 81 22.55 22.29 23.73
N GLU A 82 22.64 23.32 24.58
CA GLU A 82 23.81 23.54 25.45
C GLU A 82 24.10 22.33 26.36
N ASN A 83 23.05 21.60 26.77
CA ASN A 83 23.14 20.39 27.59
C ASN A 83 23.27 19.08 26.79
N SER A 84 23.54 19.14 25.47
CA SER A 84 23.63 17.95 24.60
C SER A 84 24.58 16.86 25.10
N GLN A 85 25.71 17.22 25.71
CA GLN A 85 26.67 16.25 26.27
C GLN A 85 26.09 15.51 27.48
N GLU A 86 25.36 16.21 28.35
CA GLU A 86 24.70 15.61 29.50
C GLU A 86 23.57 14.68 29.04
N LEU A 87 22.77 15.11 28.06
CA LEU A 87 21.73 14.28 27.46
C LEU A 87 22.31 13.03 26.80
N ALA A 88 23.43 13.15 26.08
CA ALA A 88 24.11 12.01 25.47
C ALA A 88 24.68 11.04 26.52
N ALA A 89 25.22 11.55 27.64
CA ALA A 89 25.73 10.73 28.73
C ALA A 89 24.61 10.02 29.53
N ALA A 90 23.45 10.66 29.66
CA ALA A 90 22.28 10.09 30.31
C ALA A 90 21.54 9.08 29.41
N HIS A 91 21.65 9.23 28.09
CA HIS A 91 20.99 8.34 27.14
C HIS A 91 21.65 6.95 27.14
N LYS A 92 20.84 5.92 27.40
CA LYS A 92 21.26 4.54 27.17
C LYS A 92 21.08 4.21 25.69
N PRO A 93 22.16 3.96 24.93
CA PRO A 93 22.03 3.63 23.51
C PRO A 93 21.18 2.38 23.31
N TYR A 94 20.36 2.40 22.28
CA TYR A 94 19.68 1.20 21.79
C TYR A 94 20.70 0.21 21.21
N ASP A 95 20.49 -1.08 21.40
CA ASP A 95 21.30 -2.11 20.76
C ASP A 95 20.91 -2.24 19.29
N ALA A 96 21.67 -1.59 18.41
CA ALA A 96 21.44 -1.59 16.98
C ALA A 96 21.96 -2.86 16.28
N THR A 97 22.55 -3.82 17.01
CA THR A 97 23.15 -5.02 16.41
C THR A 97 22.11 -5.81 15.61
N LEU A 98 22.44 -6.17 14.37
CA LEU A 98 21.56 -7.00 13.54
C LEU A 98 21.36 -8.37 14.25
N PRO A 99 20.11 -8.76 14.59
CA PRO A 99 19.88 -10.06 15.21
C PRO A 99 20.31 -11.19 14.28
N PRO A 100 20.80 -12.33 14.80
CA PRO A 100 21.23 -13.44 13.96
C PRO A 100 20.05 -14.04 13.19
N VAL A 101 20.33 -14.59 12.00
CA VAL A 101 19.35 -15.35 11.22
C VAL A 101 18.99 -16.64 11.99
N PRO A 102 17.70 -16.89 12.30
CA PRO A 102 17.28 -18.13 12.94
C PRO A 102 17.59 -19.36 12.09
N ALA A 103 17.88 -20.49 12.75
CA ALA A 103 18.17 -21.76 12.07
C ALA A 103 16.90 -22.43 11.51
N GLY A 104 17.08 -23.27 10.48
CA GLY A 104 16.01 -24.04 9.84
C GLY A 104 15.25 -23.27 8.75
N ASP A 105 14.32 -23.95 8.07
CA ASP A 105 13.60 -23.38 6.93
C ASP A 105 12.35 -22.57 7.33
N LEU A 106 11.86 -22.75 8.56
CA LEU A 106 10.69 -22.07 9.09
C LEU A 106 11.10 -21.14 10.24
N VAL A 107 10.90 -19.84 10.05
CA VAL A 107 11.11 -18.81 11.06
C VAL A 107 9.76 -18.38 11.62
N LYS A 108 9.54 -18.63 12.91
CA LYS A 108 8.32 -18.21 13.60
C LYS A 108 8.53 -16.83 14.20
N VAL A 109 7.70 -15.89 13.78
CA VAL A 109 7.67 -14.53 14.31
C VAL A 109 6.35 -14.34 15.04
N HIS A 110 6.44 -13.92 16.29
CA HIS A 110 5.28 -13.57 17.10
C HIS A 110 5.40 -12.13 17.56
N MET A 111 4.37 -11.34 17.31
CA MET A 111 4.30 -9.95 17.75
C MET A 111 2.97 -9.70 18.43
N THR A 112 3.03 -8.96 19.53
CA THR A 112 1.85 -8.45 20.22
C THR A 112 1.83 -6.94 20.07
N LEU A 113 0.74 -6.40 19.55
CA LEU A 113 0.52 -4.97 19.47
C LEU A 113 -0.08 -4.46 20.78
N LYS A 114 0.29 -3.25 21.19
CA LYS A 114 -0.15 -2.67 22.46
C LYS A 114 -0.08 -1.16 22.44
N ASP A 115 -1.03 -0.53 23.10
CA ASP A 115 -1.01 0.91 23.36
C ASP A 115 -0.01 1.17 24.51
N LEU A 116 1.05 1.94 24.23
CA LEU A 116 2.15 2.18 25.16
C LEU A 116 2.55 3.66 25.14
N THR A 117 2.79 4.25 26.31
CA THR A 117 3.45 5.56 26.37
C THR A 117 4.96 5.36 26.28
N VAL A 118 5.61 5.97 25.30
CA VAL A 118 7.08 5.99 25.15
C VAL A 118 7.62 7.40 25.30
N GLU A 119 8.90 7.53 25.62
CA GLU A 119 9.61 8.81 25.65
C GLU A 119 10.39 8.96 24.34
N ILE A 120 9.98 9.88 23.47
CA ILE A 120 10.54 10.07 22.12
C ILE A 120 11.69 11.09 22.08
N ALA A 121 11.78 11.92 23.11
CA ALA A 121 12.87 12.83 23.41
C ALA A 121 12.88 13.08 24.93
N PRO A 122 13.98 13.56 25.53
CA PRO A 122 14.05 13.82 26.98
C PRO A 122 12.86 14.66 27.48
N GLY A 123 12.04 14.08 28.35
CA GLY A 123 10.83 14.71 28.90
C GLY A 123 9.59 14.66 28.00
N VAL A 124 9.71 14.27 26.73
CA VAL A 124 8.61 14.27 25.75
C VAL A 124 7.99 12.88 25.67
N LYS A 125 6.80 12.73 26.27
CA LYS A 125 6.04 11.49 26.25
C LYS A 125 5.07 11.45 25.06
N TYR A 126 4.95 10.27 24.45
CA TYR A 126 4.06 10.04 23.32
C TYR A 126 3.25 8.76 23.55
N ASN A 127 1.93 8.84 23.36
CA ASN A 127 1.04 7.66 23.39
C ASN A 127 1.08 6.96 22.04
N THR A 128 1.80 5.84 21.99
CA THR A 128 2.06 5.08 20.77
C THR A 128 1.13 3.89 20.62
N TRP A 129 0.93 3.48 19.37
CA TRP A 129 0.51 2.13 19.02
C TRP A 129 1.79 1.36 18.66
N ALA A 130 2.20 0.47 19.55
CA ALA A 130 3.55 -0.08 19.56
C ALA A 130 3.55 -1.61 19.60
N PHE A 131 4.76 -2.18 19.54
CA PHE A 131 5.01 -3.61 19.66
C PHE A 131 5.44 -3.91 21.10
N ASP A 132 4.71 -4.75 21.81
CA ASP A 132 4.97 -5.08 23.22
C ASP A 132 6.40 -5.63 23.39
N GLY A 133 7.14 -5.09 24.35
CA GLY A 133 8.56 -5.41 24.59
C GLY A 133 9.57 -4.73 23.67
N HIS A 134 9.15 -4.03 22.60
CA HIS A 134 10.04 -3.35 21.66
C HIS A 134 9.79 -1.84 21.56
N GLY A 135 8.53 -1.40 21.71
CA GLY A 135 8.14 -0.01 21.51
C GLY A 135 7.90 0.32 20.04
N ALA A 136 8.43 1.47 19.62
CA ALA A 136 8.40 1.97 18.25
C ALA A 136 9.82 2.49 17.89
N PRO A 137 10.50 1.93 16.88
CA PRO A 137 10.05 0.88 15.96
C PRO A 137 9.86 -0.49 16.63
N GLY A 138 9.19 -1.40 15.92
CA GLY A 138 9.07 -2.79 16.32
C GLY A 138 10.36 -3.61 16.17
N PRO A 139 10.32 -4.91 16.52
CA PRO A 139 11.49 -5.79 16.45
C PRO A 139 12.09 -5.90 15.04
N VAL A 140 13.41 -5.83 14.95
CA VAL A 140 14.12 -6.19 13.73
C VAL A 140 13.98 -7.69 13.46
N ILE A 141 13.47 -8.05 12.29
CA ILE A 141 13.41 -9.44 11.83
C ILE A 141 14.59 -9.67 10.88
N ASN A 142 15.39 -10.70 11.11
CA ASN A 142 16.44 -11.11 10.18
C ASN A 142 16.22 -12.54 9.71
N VAL A 143 16.10 -12.75 8.41
CA VAL A 143 15.89 -14.05 7.78
C VAL A 143 16.79 -14.21 6.57
N ARG A 144 16.91 -15.43 6.05
CA ARG A 144 17.62 -15.75 4.82
C ARG A 144 16.63 -15.94 3.68
N GLU A 145 17.04 -15.50 2.49
CA GLU A 145 16.34 -15.77 1.25
C GLU A 145 16.04 -17.28 1.11
N GLY A 146 14.77 -17.61 0.91
CA GLY A 146 14.23 -18.97 0.85
C GLY A 146 13.57 -19.46 2.15
N GLN A 147 13.84 -18.83 3.30
CA GLN A 147 13.12 -19.18 4.55
C GLN A 147 11.64 -18.81 4.45
N THR A 148 10.80 -19.62 5.09
CA THR A 148 9.38 -19.31 5.29
C THR A 148 9.22 -18.60 6.62
N VAL A 149 8.62 -17.42 6.60
CA VAL A 149 8.23 -16.68 7.80
C VAL A 149 6.79 -17.06 8.16
N GLU A 150 6.57 -17.58 9.36
CA GLU A 150 5.24 -17.73 9.96
C GLU A 150 5.01 -16.58 10.94
N MET A 151 4.20 -15.62 10.52
CA MET A 151 3.81 -14.47 11.34
C MET A 151 2.58 -14.84 12.17
N THR A 152 2.65 -14.62 13.49
CA THR A 152 1.48 -14.58 14.39
C THR A 152 1.39 -13.20 15.04
N LEU A 153 0.44 -12.38 14.61
CA LEU A 153 0.18 -11.07 15.20
C LEU A 153 -1.00 -11.18 16.15
N THR A 154 -0.82 -10.74 17.40
CA THR A 154 -1.89 -10.59 18.39
C THR A 154 -2.15 -9.12 18.64
N ASN A 155 -3.41 -8.69 18.59
CA ASN A 155 -3.77 -7.32 18.89
C ASN A 155 -4.16 -7.17 20.36
N GLY A 156 -3.27 -6.61 21.18
CA GLY A 156 -3.53 -6.22 22.57
C GLY A 156 -3.86 -4.73 22.75
N GLY A 157 -4.02 -3.98 21.66
CA GLY A 157 -4.41 -2.56 21.67
C GLY A 157 -5.93 -2.37 21.73
N SER A 158 -6.35 -1.10 21.77
CA SER A 158 -7.76 -0.71 21.90
C SER A 158 -8.51 -0.59 20.57
N ILE A 159 -7.82 -0.56 19.43
CA ILE A 159 -8.40 -0.42 18.10
C ILE A 159 -7.94 -1.53 17.15
N PRO A 160 -8.60 -1.75 16.00
CA PRO A 160 -8.11 -2.70 15.01
C PRO A 160 -6.72 -2.33 14.49
N HIS A 161 -5.92 -3.36 14.24
CA HIS A 161 -4.58 -3.23 13.71
C HIS A 161 -4.26 -4.37 12.75
N SER A 162 -3.22 -4.22 11.95
CA SER A 162 -2.75 -5.24 11.02
C SER A 162 -1.23 -5.16 10.91
N ILE A 163 -0.64 -5.99 10.05
CA ILE A 163 0.77 -5.90 9.69
C ILE A 163 0.94 -6.20 8.21
N ASP A 164 1.62 -5.31 7.50
CA ASP A 164 2.02 -5.37 6.11
C ASP A 164 3.55 -5.50 6.07
N PHE A 165 4.05 -6.51 5.36
CA PHE A 165 5.47 -6.70 5.10
C PHE A 165 5.76 -6.39 3.64
N HIS A 166 6.58 -5.38 3.36
CA HIS A 166 6.99 -5.07 1.97
C HIS A 166 7.78 -6.23 1.34
N ALA A 167 8.39 -7.09 2.16
CA ALA A 167 9.06 -8.32 1.76
C ALA A 167 8.12 -9.46 1.33
N ALA A 168 6.82 -9.38 1.65
CA ALA A 168 5.90 -10.50 1.47
C ALA A 168 5.13 -10.40 0.14
N ARG A 169 5.33 -11.38 -0.74
CA ARG A 169 4.53 -11.56 -1.96
C ARG A 169 3.21 -12.28 -1.64
N ILE A 170 2.33 -11.60 -0.91
CA ILE A 170 1.02 -12.12 -0.51
C ILE A 170 -0.06 -11.07 -0.74
N ALA A 171 -1.28 -11.50 -1.10
CA ALA A 171 -2.37 -10.57 -1.33
C ALA A 171 -2.77 -9.87 -0.01
N PRO A 172 -2.90 -8.53 0.02
CA PRO A 172 -3.22 -7.79 1.25
C PRO A 172 -4.52 -8.24 1.91
N ASN A 173 -5.54 -8.56 1.10
CA ASN A 173 -6.82 -9.08 1.57
C ASN A 173 -6.75 -10.49 2.16
N VAL A 174 -5.58 -11.12 2.23
CA VAL A 174 -5.36 -12.42 2.90
C VAL A 174 -4.56 -12.22 4.19
N ALA A 175 -3.40 -11.56 4.10
CA ALA A 175 -2.45 -11.49 5.20
C ALA A 175 -2.52 -10.19 6.02
N PHE A 176 -2.93 -9.08 5.41
CA PHE A 176 -2.83 -7.73 6.00
C PHE A 176 -4.20 -7.21 6.43
N LYS A 177 -5.07 -8.12 6.85
CA LYS A 177 -6.41 -7.78 7.35
C LYS A 177 -6.32 -7.18 8.74
N ASP A 178 -7.30 -6.35 9.05
CA ASP A 178 -7.52 -5.86 10.41
C ASP A 178 -7.78 -7.03 11.36
N VAL A 179 -7.07 -7.00 12.48
CA VAL A 179 -7.19 -7.87 13.65
C VAL A 179 -7.87 -7.03 14.73
N ALA A 180 -9.04 -7.47 15.18
CA ALA A 180 -9.77 -6.77 16.23
C ALA A 180 -9.02 -6.86 17.58
N PRO A 181 -9.29 -5.94 18.53
CA PRO A 181 -8.76 -6.06 19.89
C PRO A 181 -9.01 -7.44 20.52
N GLY A 182 -7.96 -8.05 21.07
CA GLY A 182 -7.98 -9.39 21.67
C GLY A 182 -7.79 -10.55 20.67
N ASP A 183 -7.92 -10.29 19.37
CA ASP A 183 -7.80 -11.33 18.35
C ASP A 183 -6.36 -11.54 17.88
N SER A 184 -6.16 -12.60 17.10
CA SER A 184 -4.87 -12.90 16.46
C SER A 184 -5.06 -13.37 15.02
N ILE A 185 -4.10 -13.05 14.18
CA ILE A 185 -3.98 -13.58 12.81
C ILE A 185 -2.67 -14.33 12.65
N LYS A 186 -2.70 -15.39 11.84
CA LYS A 186 -1.52 -16.16 11.46
C LYS A 186 -1.46 -16.33 9.96
N PHE A 187 -0.30 -16.07 9.37
CA PHE A 187 -0.05 -16.29 7.95
C PHE A 187 1.41 -16.65 7.70
N ARG A 188 1.69 -17.13 6.49
CA ARG A 188 3.04 -17.48 6.06
C ARG A 188 3.38 -16.82 4.75
N PHE A 189 4.65 -16.44 4.59
CA PHE A 189 5.22 -16.04 3.30
C PHE A 189 6.65 -16.54 3.18
N THR A 190 7.12 -16.78 1.94
CA THR A 190 8.51 -17.11 1.67
C THR A 190 9.29 -15.83 1.44
N ALA A 191 10.37 -15.62 2.20
CA ALA A 191 11.30 -14.51 2.02
C ALA A 191 12.08 -14.71 0.70
N SER A 192 11.54 -14.21 -0.40
CA SER A 192 12.00 -14.56 -1.75
C SER A 192 12.98 -13.54 -2.34
N ASP A 193 12.89 -12.29 -1.87
CA ASP A 193 13.67 -11.17 -2.41
C ASP A 193 14.66 -10.70 -1.33
N PRO A 194 15.98 -10.82 -1.54
CA PRO A 194 16.95 -10.30 -0.59
C PRO A 194 16.94 -8.77 -0.56
N GLY A 195 17.07 -8.19 0.63
CA GLY A 195 17.00 -6.75 0.83
C GLY A 195 16.66 -6.33 2.26
N VAL A 196 16.47 -5.03 2.44
CA VAL A 196 16.04 -4.41 3.70
C VAL A 196 14.70 -3.75 3.45
N PHE A 197 13.66 -4.22 4.13
CA PHE A 197 12.28 -3.85 3.86
C PHE A 197 11.60 -3.31 5.11
N MET A 198 10.70 -2.37 4.90
CA MET A 198 9.79 -1.93 5.95
C MET A 198 8.71 -2.98 6.17
N TYR A 199 8.27 -3.10 7.42
CA TYR A 199 6.94 -3.58 7.72
C TYR A 199 6.21 -2.52 8.54
N HIS A 200 4.89 -2.48 8.43
CA HIS A 200 4.08 -1.50 9.15
C HIS A 200 2.63 -1.96 9.30
N CYS A 201 1.83 -1.26 10.11
CA CYS A 201 0.40 -1.50 10.14
C CYS A 201 -0.28 -1.06 8.82
N GLY A 202 -1.16 -1.89 8.27
CA GLY A 202 -1.92 -1.62 7.03
C GLY A 202 -3.37 -1.17 7.28
N THR A 203 -3.77 -0.98 8.53
CA THR A 203 -5.15 -0.63 8.91
C THR A 203 -5.43 0.83 8.56
N LYS A 204 -6.64 1.13 8.07
CA LYS A 204 -7.02 2.49 7.70
C LYS A 204 -7.38 3.33 8.94
N PRO A 205 -6.98 4.61 9.03
CA PRO A 205 -6.11 5.34 8.09
C PRO A 205 -4.63 4.97 8.29
N VAL A 206 -4.00 4.39 7.27
CA VAL A 206 -2.65 3.80 7.36
C VAL A 206 -1.61 4.78 7.90
N LEU A 207 -1.68 6.04 7.45
CA LEU A 207 -0.80 7.10 7.92
C LEU A 207 -0.84 7.27 9.44
N ALA A 208 -2.03 7.23 10.06
CA ALA A 208 -2.16 7.40 11.50
C ALA A 208 -1.50 6.24 12.25
N HIS A 209 -1.62 5.02 11.74
CA HIS A 209 -0.99 3.87 12.38
C HIS A 209 0.53 3.90 12.31
N ILE A 210 1.08 4.28 11.15
CA ILE A 210 2.53 4.46 10.99
C ILE A 210 3.02 5.61 11.89
N ALA A 211 2.38 6.79 11.82
CA ALA A 211 2.77 7.97 12.58
C ALA A 211 2.72 7.76 14.11
N ASN A 212 1.86 6.87 14.59
CA ASN A 212 1.77 6.50 16.01
C ASN A 212 2.74 5.39 16.45
N GLY A 213 3.65 4.93 15.58
CA GLY A 213 4.74 4.03 15.97
C GLY A 213 4.74 2.64 15.33
N MET A 214 3.74 2.30 14.50
CA MET A 214 3.59 0.95 13.96
C MET A 214 4.42 0.71 12.70
N TYR A 215 5.74 0.69 12.85
CA TYR A 215 6.70 0.39 11.78
C TYR A 215 7.92 -0.38 12.31
N GLY A 216 8.64 -1.04 11.43
CA GLY A 216 9.92 -1.70 11.73
C GLY A 216 10.60 -2.25 10.48
N ALA A 217 11.64 -3.05 10.68
CA ALA A 217 12.48 -3.56 9.60
C ALA A 217 12.51 -5.09 9.56
N ILE A 218 12.41 -5.64 8.34
CA ILE A 218 12.74 -7.03 8.03
C ILE A 218 13.90 -7.06 7.02
N ILE A 219 14.95 -7.79 7.37
CA ILE A 219 16.14 -8.02 6.56
C ILE A 219 16.03 -9.43 5.99
N ILE A 220 16.17 -9.54 4.67
CA ILE A 220 16.31 -10.80 3.95
C ILE A 220 17.74 -10.89 3.44
N GLN A 221 18.57 -11.66 4.14
CA GLN A 221 19.94 -11.96 3.77
C GLN A 221 19.97 -12.80 2.48
N PRO A 222 20.78 -12.44 1.47
CA PRO A 222 20.88 -13.22 0.23
C PRO A 222 21.43 -14.63 0.49
N LYS A 223 21.08 -15.59 -0.38
CA LYS A 223 21.69 -16.94 -0.33
C LYS A 223 23.19 -16.91 -0.53
N GLN A 224 23.65 -16.07 -1.46
CA GLN A 224 25.07 -15.81 -1.63
C GLN A 224 25.52 -14.87 -0.51
N ALA A 225 26.46 -15.32 0.31
CA ALA A 225 26.98 -14.52 1.40
C ALA A 225 27.58 -13.20 0.88
N LEU A 226 27.24 -12.10 1.56
CA LEU A 226 27.87 -10.81 1.36
C LEU A 226 29.33 -10.85 1.86
N PRO A 227 30.20 -9.93 1.41
CA PRO A 227 31.55 -9.80 1.95
C PRO A 227 31.52 -9.69 3.47
N LYS A 228 32.46 -10.38 4.13
CA LYS A 228 32.54 -10.35 5.59
C LYS A 228 32.84 -8.92 6.07
N VAL A 229 32.09 -8.49 7.07
CA VAL A 229 32.30 -7.25 7.82
C VAL A 229 32.58 -7.57 9.29
N ASP A 230 33.13 -6.61 10.02
CA ASP A 230 33.40 -6.77 11.45
C ASP A 230 32.11 -6.72 12.29
N ASN A 231 31.16 -5.85 11.91
CA ASN A 231 29.90 -5.64 12.61
C ASN A 231 28.77 -5.33 11.63
N GLU A 232 27.55 -5.73 11.99
CA GLU A 232 26.31 -5.43 11.26
C GLU A 232 25.33 -4.72 12.20
N TYR A 233 24.82 -3.58 11.77
CA TYR A 233 23.84 -2.78 12.52
C TYR A 233 22.63 -2.45 11.66
N VAL A 234 21.47 -2.26 12.30
CA VAL A 234 20.24 -1.80 11.67
C VAL A 234 19.81 -0.47 12.28
N LEU A 235 19.63 0.53 11.42
CA LEU A 235 19.12 1.84 11.79
C LEU A 235 17.79 2.05 11.08
N VAL A 236 16.76 2.43 11.85
CA VAL A 236 15.43 2.76 11.33
C VAL A 236 15.20 4.24 11.61
N GLY A 237 15.04 5.03 10.54
CA GLY A 237 14.65 6.44 10.64
C GLY A 237 13.13 6.57 10.63
N SER A 238 12.61 7.50 11.43
CA SER A 238 11.18 7.82 11.50
C SER A 238 10.95 9.25 11.98
N GLU A 239 9.72 9.73 11.79
CA GLU A 239 9.27 11.00 12.34
C GLU A 239 8.14 10.81 13.36
N TRP A 240 8.04 11.76 14.29
CA TRP A 240 6.96 11.88 15.27
C TRP A 240 6.22 13.19 15.05
N TYR A 241 4.89 13.15 15.18
CA TYR A 241 4.02 14.28 14.87
C TYR A 241 3.24 14.68 16.12
N LEU A 242 3.50 15.88 16.63
CA LEU A 242 2.89 16.41 17.85
C LEU A 242 1.84 17.47 17.51
N ASN A 243 0.91 17.70 18.44
CA ASN A 243 -0.07 18.78 18.39
C ASN A 243 0.46 20.11 18.97
N GLY A 244 1.73 20.15 19.39
CA GLY A 244 2.44 21.30 19.96
C GLY A 244 3.96 21.12 19.82
N ASP A 245 4.75 21.95 20.52
CA ASP A 245 6.22 21.83 20.51
C ASP A 245 6.75 20.61 21.30
N GLY A 246 5.87 19.94 22.06
CA GLY A 246 6.19 18.78 22.87
C GLY A 246 6.86 19.09 24.20
N ILE A 247 7.03 20.36 24.55
CA ILE A 247 7.75 20.81 25.75
C ILE A 247 6.75 21.30 26.83
N GLU A 248 5.60 21.84 26.42
CA GLU A 248 4.53 22.27 27.32
C GLU A 248 3.29 21.35 27.22
N GLU A 249 2.79 20.83 28.35
CA GLU A 249 1.52 20.06 28.46
C GLU A 249 0.29 20.98 28.59
#